data_AF-A0A976XJZ5-F1
#
_entry.id   AF-A0A976XJZ5-F1
#
_cell.length_a   1.000
_cell.length_b   1.000
_cell.length_c   1.000
_cell.angle_alpha   90.00
_cell.angle_beta   90.00
_cell.angle_gamma   90.00
#
_symmetry.space_group_name_H-M   'P 1'
#
loop_
_entity.id
_entity.type
_entity.pdbx_description
1 polymer ?
#
loop_
_entity_poly.entity_id
_entity_poly.type
_entity_poly.pdbx_seq_one_letter_code
_entity_poly.pdbx_strand_id
1 'polypeptide(L)'
;MNEYDTTVKERSYTNGQLATKISSEMRVRLYNKMRSELYKLNHGLLVQLVNKSDKDHQEDIKKLSITETIENDLSSLISKYDSNYCNVINKIKYEILKNYKLYDALTQSLRMELAYGLKEYSNRIMGEVIKRGIYYYKFSALDGIRFLPSQKVMVFIKKILNMISLPSNIRISYLSPSAFGLSNLFK
;
A
#
# COMPACT_ATOMS: atom_id res chain seq x y z
N MET A 1 -56.83 -5.66 -1.44
CA MET A 1 -56.42 -5.14 -0.12
C MET A 1 -55.16 -5.90 0.25
N ASN A 2 -53.99 -5.31 0.00
CA ASN A 2 -52.70 -5.99 0.08
C ASN A 2 -52.18 -6.01 1.52
N GLU A 3 -51.43 -7.04 1.91
CA GLU A 3 -50.81 -7.23 3.25
C GLU A 3 -49.95 -6.04 3.74
N TYR A 4 -49.57 -5.14 2.83
CA TYR A 4 -48.93 -3.87 3.16
C TYR A 4 -49.88 -2.87 3.86
N ASP A 5 -51.17 -2.90 3.58
CA ASP A 5 -52.16 -2.00 4.20
C ASP A 5 -52.59 -2.47 5.60
N THR A 6 -52.47 -3.77 5.88
CA THR A 6 -52.80 -4.34 7.19
C THR A 6 -51.67 -4.15 8.20
N THR A 7 -50.41 -4.20 7.77
CA THR A 7 -49.25 -3.98 8.66
C THR A 7 -49.12 -2.54 9.15
N VAL A 8 -49.70 -1.57 8.44
CA VAL A 8 -49.79 -0.16 8.87
C VAL A 8 -50.83 0.04 9.97
N LYS A 9 -51.85 -0.83 10.07
CA LYS A 9 -52.92 -0.71 11.07
C LYS A 9 -52.60 -1.32 12.43
N GLU A 10 -51.60 -2.20 12.54
CA GLU A 10 -51.30 -2.91 13.81
C GLU A 10 -50.22 -2.27 14.69
N ARG A 11 -49.64 -1.14 14.28
CA ARG A 11 -48.66 -0.43 15.13
C ARG A 11 -49.04 1.04 15.26
N SER A 12 -49.86 1.31 16.28
CA SER A 12 -50.19 2.65 16.78
C SER A 12 -48.95 3.40 17.27
N TYR A 13 -48.12 3.85 16.34
CA TYR A 13 -47.20 4.96 16.56
C TYR A 13 -48.01 6.23 16.30
N THR A 14 -48.06 7.14 17.27
CA THR A 14 -48.62 8.48 17.04
C THR A 14 -47.90 9.11 15.85
N ASN A 15 -48.61 9.86 14.99
CA ASN A 15 -48.06 10.42 13.74
C ASN A 15 -46.69 11.13 13.92
N GLY A 16 -46.40 11.68 15.12
CA GLY A 16 -45.09 12.24 15.48
C GLY A 16 -43.96 11.20 15.63
N GLN A 17 -44.21 10.02 16.21
CA GLN A 17 -43.21 8.96 16.36
C GLN A 17 -42.84 8.34 15.00
N LEU A 18 -43.82 8.16 14.11
CA LEU A 18 -43.60 7.69 12.74
C LEU A 18 -42.76 8.70 11.93
N ALA A 19 -43.11 9.99 11.99
CA ALA A 19 -42.37 11.05 11.32
C ALA A 19 -40.91 11.14 11.82
N THR A 20 -40.70 10.98 13.13
CA THR A 20 -39.35 10.97 13.73
C THR A 20 -38.53 9.78 13.23
N LYS A 21 -39.14 8.59 13.16
CA LYS A 21 -38.49 7.39 12.63
C LYS A 21 -38.12 7.56 11.15
N ILE A 22 -39.05 8.03 10.32
CA ILE A 22 -38.80 8.30 8.89
C ILE A 22 -37.67 9.32 8.72
N SER A 23 -37.70 10.42 9.46
CA SER A 23 -36.64 11.45 9.43
C SER A 23 -35.27 10.87 9.81
N SER A 24 -35.21 10.00 10.82
CA SER A 24 -33.97 9.35 11.25
C SER A 24 -33.44 8.39 10.17
N GLU A 25 -34.30 7.60 9.55
CA GLU A 25 -33.92 6.68 8.46
C GLU A 25 -33.44 7.44 7.23
N MET A 26 -34.11 8.54 6.86
CA MET A 26 -33.68 9.40 5.74
C MET A 26 -32.31 10.02 6.00
N ARG A 27 -32.04 10.49 7.22
CA ARG A 27 -30.72 11.01 7.62
C ARG A 27 -29.63 9.95 7.51
N VAL A 28 -29.90 8.73 7.98
CA VAL A 28 -28.94 7.61 7.88
C VAL A 28 -28.67 7.24 6.42
N ARG A 29 -29.72 7.18 5.58
CA ARG A 29 -29.56 6.91 4.14
C ARG A 29 -28.73 7.98 3.44
N LEU A 30 -29.00 9.26 3.74
CA LEU A 30 -28.23 10.37 3.18
C LEU A 30 -26.75 10.31 3.61
N TYR A 31 -26.50 10.09 4.90
CA TYR A 31 -25.14 9.91 5.43
C TYR A 31 -24.40 8.76 4.73
N ASN A 32 -25.05 7.60 4.59
CA ASN A 32 -24.44 6.45 3.91
C ASN A 32 -24.16 6.73 2.42
N LYS A 33 -25.06 7.44 1.74
CA LYS A 33 -24.87 7.85 0.34
C LYS A 33 -23.70 8.82 0.19
N MET A 34 -23.63 9.85 1.03
CA MET A 34 -22.50 10.80 1.06
C MET A 34 -21.17 10.08 1.34
N ARG A 35 -21.14 9.18 2.33
CA ARG A 35 -19.96 8.38 2.65
C ARG A 35 -19.50 7.53 1.45
N SER A 36 -20.43 6.90 0.75
CA SER A 36 -20.15 6.10 -0.44
C SER A 36 -19.57 6.93 -1.59
N GLU A 37 -20.14 8.11 -1.86
CA GLU A 37 -19.66 8.97 -2.95
C GLU A 37 -18.29 9.58 -2.62
N LEU A 38 -18.07 10.03 -1.39
CA LEU A 38 -16.75 10.51 -0.94
C LEU A 38 -15.70 9.41 -0.96
N TYR A 39 -16.08 8.17 -0.65
CA TYR A 39 -15.19 7.01 -0.79
C TYR A 39 -14.75 6.81 -2.25
N LYS A 40 -15.69 6.83 -3.22
CA LYS A 40 -15.37 6.67 -4.64
C LYS A 40 -14.50 7.82 -5.18
N LEU A 41 -14.82 9.05 -4.78
CA LEU A 41 -14.04 10.23 -5.16
C LEU A 41 -12.60 10.14 -4.64
N ASN A 42 -12.43 9.80 -3.35
CA ASN A 42 -11.10 9.62 -2.78
C ASN A 42 -10.35 8.45 -3.42
N HIS A 43 -11.04 7.37 -3.80
CA HIS A 43 -10.40 6.26 -4.51
C HIS A 43 -9.75 6.75 -5.82
N GLY A 44 -10.49 7.51 -6.64
CA GLY A 44 -9.95 8.05 -7.89
C GLY A 44 -8.72 8.96 -7.66
N LEU A 45 -8.78 9.82 -6.64
CA LEU A 45 -7.66 10.70 -6.28
C LEU A 45 -6.43 9.91 -5.82
N LEU A 46 -6.63 8.84 -5.04
CA LEU A 46 -5.54 7.99 -4.57
C LEU A 46 -4.87 7.23 -5.71
N VAL A 47 -5.65 6.70 -6.66
CA VAL A 47 -5.10 6.04 -7.85
C VAL A 47 -4.27 7.02 -8.68
N GLN A 48 -4.74 8.26 -8.87
CA GLN A 48 -3.98 9.30 -9.56
C GLN A 48 -2.68 9.65 -8.81
N LEU A 49 -2.71 9.69 -7.48
CA LEU A 49 -1.53 9.93 -6.65
C LEU A 49 -0.49 8.82 -6.80
N VAL A 50 -0.91 7.55 -6.80
CA VAL A 50 -0.01 6.39 -7.01
C VAL A 50 0.64 6.49 -8.38
N ASN A 51 -0.16 6.62 -9.44
CA ASN A 51 0.33 6.72 -10.81
C ASN A 51 1.31 7.89 -11.03
N LYS A 52 1.02 9.04 -10.41
CA LYS A 52 1.93 10.19 -10.45
C LYS A 52 3.23 9.90 -9.70
N SER A 53 3.14 9.34 -8.50
CA SER A 53 4.30 9.02 -7.67
C SER A 53 5.23 8.02 -8.36
N ASP A 54 4.68 7.01 -9.04
CA ASP A 54 5.48 6.05 -9.82
C ASP A 54 6.21 6.71 -10.98
N LYS A 55 5.54 7.60 -11.72
CA LYS A 55 6.16 8.35 -12.83
C LYS A 55 7.27 9.29 -12.33
N ASP A 56 6.96 10.09 -11.32
CA ASP A 56 7.92 11.04 -10.73
C ASP A 56 9.14 10.29 -10.15
N HIS A 57 8.92 9.13 -9.52
CA HIS A 57 9.98 8.26 -9.03
C HIS A 57 10.88 7.73 -10.16
N GLN A 58 10.30 7.27 -11.27
CA GLN A 58 11.07 6.81 -12.43
C GLN A 58 11.92 7.93 -13.03
N GLU A 59 11.40 9.16 -13.07
CA GLU A 59 12.16 10.32 -13.55
C GLU A 59 13.29 10.71 -12.60
N ASP A 60 13.04 10.71 -11.29
CA ASP A 60 14.06 11.00 -10.29
C ASP A 60 15.17 9.94 -10.28
N ILE A 61 14.82 8.66 -10.44
CA ILE A 61 15.79 7.57 -10.58
C ILE A 61 16.73 7.80 -11.79
N LYS A 62 16.19 8.23 -12.93
CA LYS A 62 17.01 8.47 -14.14
C LYS A 62 18.05 9.57 -13.96
N LYS A 63 17.81 10.49 -13.01
CA LYS A 63 18.72 11.60 -12.69
C LYS A 63 19.82 11.16 -11.71
N LEU A 64 19.69 10.02 -11.05
CA LEU A 64 20.70 9.52 -10.13
C LEU A 64 21.97 9.09 -10.87
N SER A 65 23.11 9.57 -10.38
CA SER A 65 24.42 9.04 -10.77
C SER A 65 24.64 7.68 -10.12
N ILE A 66 25.13 6.71 -10.89
CA ILE A 66 25.53 5.41 -10.35
C ILE A 66 26.81 5.57 -9.54
N THR A 67 26.69 5.42 -8.22
CA THR A 67 27.78 5.51 -7.23
C THR A 67 27.79 4.28 -6.33
N GLU A 68 28.86 4.09 -5.56
CA GLU A 68 28.95 3.01 -4.56
C GLU A 68 27.91 3.14 -3.44
N THR A 69 27.31 4.33 -3.26
CA THR A 69 26.30 4.64 -2.23
C THR A 69 24.86 4.65 -2.75
N ILE A 70 24.64 4.22 -4.00
CA ILE A 70 23.34 4.30 -4.68
C ILE A 70 22.21 3.58 -3.92
N GLU A 71 22.50 2.57 -3.10
CA GLU A 71 21.51 1.93 -2.23
C GLU A 71 20.83 2.94 -1.28
N ASN A 72 21.61 3.85 -0.69
CA ASN A 72 21.11 4.87 0.23
C ASN A 72 20.23 5.88 -0.53
N ASP A 73 20.64 6.27 -1.73
CA ASP A 73 19.90 7.21 -2.57
C ASP A 73 18.56 6.61 -3.02
N LEU A 74 18.57 5.34 -3.43
CA LEU A 74 17.35 4.61 -3.80
C LEU A 74 16.42 4.40 -2.60
N SER A 75 16.95 4.04 -1.43
CA SER A 75 16.18 3.91 -0.18
C SER A 75 15.55 5.25 0.24
N SER A 76 16.29 6.34 0.10
CA SER A 76 15.82 7.71 0.37
C SER A 76 14.71 8.13 -0.59
N LEU A 77 14.83 7.80 -1.88
CA LEU A 77 13.79 8.03 -2.88
C LEU A 77 12.51 7.27 -2.56
N ILE A 78 12.59 5.97 -2.26
CA ILE A 78 11.41 5.19 -1.89
C ILE A 78 10.73 5.81 -0.65
N SER A 79 11.53 6.18 0.36
CA SER A 79 11.04 6.80 1.60
C SER A 79 10.38 8.17 1.35
N LYS A 80 10.90 8.98 0.43
CA LYS A 80 10.30 10.27 0.01
C LYS A 80 8.88 10.07 -0.53
N TYR A 81 8.69 9.11 -1.43
CA TYR A 81 7.40 8.87 -2.08
C TYR A 81 6.38 8.19 -1.14
N ASP A 82 6.81 7.22 -0.32
CA ASP A 82 5.95 6.61 0.71
C ASP A 82 5.50 7.64 1.77
N SER A 83 6.40 8.53 2.20
CA SER A 83 6.07 9.60 3.14
C SER A 83 5.11 10.62 2.52
N ASN A 84 5.31 10.99 1.27
CA ASN A 84 4.40 11.88 0.55
C ASN A 84 3.00 11.28 0.45
N TYR A 85 2.88 9.99 0.12
CA TYR A 85 1.61 9.28 0.07
C TYR A 85 0.88 9.32 1.42
N CYS A 86 1.57 9.02 2.52
CA CYS A 86 1.01 9.08 3.88
C CYS A 86 0.55 10.49 4.26
N ASN A 87 1.35 11.51 3.92
CA ASN A 87 1.03 12.91 4.20
C ASN A 87 -0.21 13.37 3.43
N VAL A 88 -0.35 12.98 2.16
CA VAL A 88 -1.52 13.32 1.35
C VAL A 88 -2.77 12.63 1.89
N ILE A 89 -2.72 11.34 2.23
CA ILE A 89 -3.86 10.63 2.86
C ILE A 89 -4.36 11.35 4.10
N ASN A 90 -3.45 11.73 4.99
CA ASN A 90 -3.81 12.38 6.24
C ASN A 90 -4.49 13.74 6.00
N LYS A 91 -4.16 14.43 4.91
CA LYS A 91 -4.78 15.72 4.52
C LYS A 91 -6.16 15.55 3.88
N ILE A 92 -6.36 14.48 3.09
CA ILE A 92 -7.61 14.29 2.32
C ILE A 92 -8.65 13.40 3.04
N LYS A 93 -8.34 12.88 4.23
CA LYS A 93 -9.26 12.00 4.98
C LYS A 93 -10.43 12.81 5.55
N TYR A 94 -11.59 12.74 4.90
CA TYR A 94 -12.83 13.29 5.42
C TYR A 94 -13.26 12.62 6.73
N GLU A 95 -13.89 13.40 7.62
CA GLU A 95 -14.30 12.93 8.94
C GLU A 95 -15.32 11.77 8.86
N ILE A 96 -16.23 11.83 7.88
CA ILE A 96 -17.21 10.77 7.59
C ILE A 96 -16.57 9.42 7.20
N LEU A 97 -15.30 9.44 6.77
CA LEU A 97 -14.51 8.25 6.41
C LEU A 97 -13.54 7.83 7.53
N LYS A 98 -13.42 8.58 8.64
CA LYS A 98 -12.40 8.38 9.67
C LYS A 98 -12.35 6.95 10.23
N ASN A 99 -13.53 6.35 10.41
CA ASN A 99 -13.72 4.99 10.94
C ASN A 99 -14.27 4.01 9.91
N TYR A 100 -14.18 4.33 8.61
CA TYR A 100 -14.72 3.47 7.57
C TYR A 100 -13.68 2.43 7.15
N LYS A 101 -13.85 1.19 7.64
CA LYS A 101 -12.91 0.07 7.42
C LYS A 101 -12.56 -0.16 5.95
N LEU A 102 -13.53 0.00 5.04
CA LEU A 102 -13.29 -0.17 3.61
C LEU A 102 -12.34 0.90 3.06
N TYR A 103 -12.46 2.14 3.52
CA TYR A 103 -11.54 3.21 3.14
C TYR A 103 -10.13 2.95 3.67
N ASP A 104 -10.00 2.52 4.92
CA ASP A 104 -8.69 2.16 5.48
C ASP A 104 -8.04 1.01 4.70
N ALA A 105 -8.79 -0.05 4.37
CA ALA A 105 -8.29 -1.17 3.55
C ALA A 105 -7.84 -0.71 2.17
N LEU A 106 -8.64 0.13 1.49
CA LEU A 106 -8.29 0.69 0.19
C LEU A 106 -6.98 1.50 0.24
N THR A 107 -6.85 2.40 1.22
CA THR A 107 -5.65 3.23 1.35
C THR A 107 -4.39 2.41 1.61
N GLN A 108 -4.49 1.30 2.34
CA GLN A 108 -3.37 0.38 2.56
C GLN A 108 -3.04 -0.44 1.32
N SER A 109 -4.05 -0.91 0.58
CA SER A 109 -3.85 -1.64 -0.68
C SER A 109 -3.08 -0.80 -1.69
N LEU A 110 -3.51 0.44 -1.92
CA LEU A 110 -2.86 1.36 -2.85
C LEU A 110 -1.45 1.77 -2.38
N ARG A 111 -1.22 1.87 -1.07
CA ARG A 111 0.12 2.08 -0.52
C ARG A 111 1.05 0.93 -0.86
N MET A 112 0.54 -0.30 -0.76
CA MET A 112 1.32 -1.50 -1.02
C MET A 112 1.67 -1.64 -2.49
N GLU A 113 0.73 -1.29 -3.38
CA GLU A 113 0.95 -1.20 -4.82
C GLU A 113 2.06 -0.19 -5.14
N LEU A 114 1.98 1.02 -4.58
CA LEU A 114 3.03 2.04 -4.71
C LEU A 114 4.38 1.50 -4.21
N ALA A 115 4.44 0.96 -2.98
CA ALA A 115 5.68 0.46 -2.41
C ALA A 115 6.31 -0.66 -3.26
N TYR A 116 5.49 -1.51 -3.87
CA TYR A 116 5.96 -2.55 -4.79
C TYR A 116 6.53 -1.94 -6.07
N GLY A 117 5.82 -1.01 -6.70
CA GLY A 117 6.28 -0.30 -7.89
C GLY A 117 7.61 0.42 -7.66
N LEU A 118 7.70 1.22 -6.60
CA LEU A 118 8.93 1.90 -6.20
C LEU A 118 10.10 0.90 -6.02
N LYS A 119 9.87 -0.19 -5.27
CA LYS A 119 10.90 -1.21 -5.01
C LYS A 119 11.35 -1.92 -6.28
N GLU A 120 10.43 -2.26 -7.19
CA GLU A 120 10.74 -2.96 -8.43
C GLU A 120 11.68 -2.14 -9.32
N TYR A 121 11.37 -0.86 -9.52
CA TYR A 121 12.23 0.05 -10.29
C TYR A 121 13.60 0.23 -9.65
N SER A 122 13.66 0.45 -8.32
CA SER A 122 14.93 0.60 -7.62
C SER A 122 15.78 -0.67 -7.67
N ASN A 123 15.16 -1.85 -7.53
CA ASN A 123 15.85 -3.14 -7.66
C ASN A 123 16.40 -3.38 -9.06
N ARG A 124 15.67 -2.95 -10.11
CA ARG A 124 16.16 -3.06 -11.49
C ARG A 124 17.44 -2.24 -11.69
N ILE A 125 17.49 -1.01 -11.18
CA ILE A 125 18.71 -0.19 -11.22
C ILE A 125 19.84 -0.89 -10.48
N MET A 126 19.55 -1.38 -9.28
CA MET A 126 20.55 -2.05 -8.46
C MET A 126 21.13 -3.31 -9.14
N GLY A 127 20.29 -4.08 -9.84
CA GLY A 127 20.74 -5.19 -10.68
C GLY A 127 21.71 -4.76 -11.79
N GLU A 128 21.50 -3.60 -12.41
CA GLU A 128 22.42 -3.05 -13.42
C GLU A 128 23.74 -2.55 -12.81
N VAL A 129 23.70 -1.94 -11.63
CA VAL A 129 24.92 -1.51 -10.91
C VAL A 129 25.79 -2.72 -10.56
N ILE A 130 25.18 -3.82 -10.10
CA ILE A 130 25.87 -5.08 -9.79
C ILE A 130 26.49 -5.69 -11.05
N LYS A 131 25.75 -5.76 -12.17
CA LYS A 131 26.27 -6.28 -13.46
C LYS A 131 27.48 -5.49 -13.95
N ARG A 132 27.51 -4.17 -13.72
CA ARG A 132 28.63 -3.29 -14.11
C ARG A 132 29.81 -3.37 -13.14
N GLY A 133 29.70 -4.13 -12.05
CA GLY A 133 30.75 -4.27 -11.05
C GLY A 133 30.99 -3.00 -10.24
N ILE A 134 30.04 -2.07 -10.18
CA ILE A 134 30.20 -0.79 -9.45
C ILE A 134 29.78 -0.93 -7.98
N TYR A 135 29.10 -2.03 -7.62
CA TYR A 135 28.65 -2.30 -6.25
C TYR A 135 29.26 -3.61 -5.71
N TYR A 136 29.99 -3.49 -4.60
CA TYR A 136 30.75 -4.60 -4.00
C TYR A 136 30.23 -5.04 -2.61
N TYR A 137 29.21 -4.38 -2.06
CA TYR A 137 28.59 -4.79 -0.80
C TYR A 137 27.61 -5.95 -1.01
N LYS A 138 27.42 -6.79 0.05
CA LYS A 138 26.56 -7.99 0.08
C LYS A 138 25.10 -7.68 -0.32
N PHE A 139 24.83 -7.58 -1.60
CA PHE A 139 23.49 -7.52 -2.13
C PHE A 139 22.98 -8.96 -2.28
N SER A 140 21.99 -9.33 -1.48
CA SER A 140 21.25 -10.57 -1.73
C SER A 140 20.34 -10.32 -2.93
N ALA A 141 20.67 -10.95 -4.07
CA ALA A 141 19.82 -10.93 -5.27
C ALA A 141 18.38 -11.43 -4.98
N LEU A 142 18.19 -12.18 -3.89
CA LEU A 142 16.90 -12.65 -3.39
C LEU A 142 16.11 -11.58 -2.61
N ASP A 143 16.76 -10.63 -1.92
CA ASP A 143 16.08 -9.68 -1.02
C ASP A 143 15.85 -8.28 -1.62
N GLY A 144 16.73 -7.83 -2.53
CA GLY A 144 16.71 -6.46 -3.07
C GLY A 144 16.95 -5.38 -2.01
N ILE A 145 16.64 -4.11 -2.34
CA ILE A 145 16.65 -3.01 -1.36
C ILE A 145 15.62 -3.32 -0.27
N ARG A 146 16.07 -3.34 0.99
CA ARG A 146 15.22 -3.57 2.16
C ARG A 146 14.38 -2.33 2.46
N PHE A 147 13.28 -2.17 1.72
CA PHE A 147 12.24 -1.21 2.08
C PHE A 147 11.20 -1.90 2.97
N LEU A 148 11.07 -1.42 4.21
CA LEU A 148 10.04 -1.82 5.17
C LEU A 148 9.07 -0.63 5.36
N PRO A 149 7.81 -0.71 4.88
CA PRO A 149 6.84 0.37 5.06
C PRO A 149 6.54 0.63 6.55
N SER A 150 6.25 1.88 6.89
CA SER A 150 6.12 2.38 8.28
C SER A 150 5.24 1.52 9.19
N GLN A 151 5.67 1.36 10.45
CA GLN A 151 5.11 0.70 11.64
C GLN A 151 3.79 -0.12 11.54
N LYS A 152 2.68 0.41 11.01
CA LYS A 152 1.39 -0.31 11.00
C LYS A 152 1.40 -1.54 10.07
N VAL A 153 2.04 -1.42 8.91
CA VAL A 153 2.21 -2.55 7.98
C VAL A 153 3.17 -3.58 8.57
N MET A 154 4.21 -3.12 9.28
CA MET A 154 5.15 -4.00 9.99
C MET A 154 4.46 -4.81 11.11
N VAL A 155 3.46 -4.27 11.80
CA VAL A 155 2.66 -5.01 12.79
C VAL A 155 1.79 -6.08 12.12
N PHE A 156 1.16 -5.77 10.98
CA PHE A 156 0.34 -6.72 10.23
C PHE A 156 1.20 -7.84 9.62
N ILE A 157 2.30 -7.48 8.96
CA ILE A 157 3.26 -8.43 8.40
C ILE A 157 3.92 -9.25 9.51
N LYS A 158 4.31 -8.68 10.66
CA LYS A 158 4.81 -9.46 11.80
C LYS A 158 3.76 -10.43 12.33
N LYS A 159 2.48 -10.05 12.40
CA LYS A 159 1.41 -10.98 12.80
C LYS A 159 1.28 -12.17 11.85
N ILE A 160 1.36 -11.92 10.54
CA ILE A 160 1.32 -12.97 9.51
C ILE A 160 2.60 -13.82 9.53
N LEU A 161 3.77 -13.21 9.58
CA LEU A 161 5.07 -13.89 9.66
C LEU A 161 5.28 -14.63 10.98
N ASN A 162 4.61 -14.25 12.07
CA ASN A 162 4.62 -15.04 13.31
C ASN A 162 3.64 -16.22 13.28
N MET A 163 2.61 -16.17 12.42
CA MET A 163 1.70 -17.30 12.19
C MET A 163 2.32 -18.35 11.26
N ILE A 164 3.17 -17.92 10.33
CA ILE A 164 3.95 -18.82 9.48
C ILE A 164 5.27 -19.07 10.21
N SER A 165 5.48 -20.26 10.77
CA SER A 165 6.74 -20.61 11.44
C SER A 165 7.90 -20.66 10.42
N LEU A 166 8.39 -19.50 10.01
CA LEU A 166 9.57 -19.38 9.16
C LEU A 166 10.80 -19.44 10.07
N PRO A 167 11.77 -20.33 9.80
CA PRO A 167 13.00 -20.39 10.56
C PRO A 167 13.71 -19.04 10.43
N SER A 168 13.84 -18.34 11.56
CA SER A 168 14.29 -16.94 11.66
C SER A 168 15.78 -16.73 11.33
N ASN A 169 16.50 -17.80 10.98
CA ASN A 169 17.93 -17.77 10.63
C ASN A 169 18.20 -18.69 9.43
N ILE A 170 17.81 -18.27 8.23
CA ILE A 170 18.38 -18.85 7.00
C ILE A 170 19.67 -18.08 6.71
N ARG A 171 20.79 -18.56 7.25
CA ARG A 171 22.13 -18.11 6.87
C ARG A 171 22.49 -18.81 5.57
N ILE A 172 22.35 -18.12 4.44
CA ILE A 172 22.95 -18.59 3.18
C ILE A 172 24.42 -18.17 3.22
N SER A 173 25.26 -19.06 3.73
CA SER A 173 26.72 -18.96 3.59
C SER A 173 27.08 -19.18 2.13
N TYR A 174 27.54 -18.12 1.46
CA TYR A 174 28.34 -18.08 0.24
C TYR A 174 28.27 -19.34 -0.65
N LEU A 175 27.44 -19.30 -1.69
CA LEU A 175 27.59 -20.20 -2.83
C LEU A 175 28.64 -19.58 -3.76
N SER A 176 29.84 -20.14 -3.76
CA SER A 176 30.93 -19.76 -4.65
C SER A 176 30.55 -19.96 -6.13
N PRO A 177 31.24 -19.30 -7.08
CA PRO A 177 31.06 -19.53 -8.52
C PRO A 177 31.21 -21.00 -8.96
N SER A 178 31.89 -21.84 -8.16
CA SER A 178 31.95 -23.29 -8.38
C SER A 178 30.62 -24.02 -8.16
N ALA A 179 29.67 -23.45 -7.43
CA ALA A 179 28.36 -24.06 -7.16
C ALA A 179 27.38 -23.96 -8.34
N PHE A 180 27.68 -23.13 -9.34
CA PHE A 180 26.91 -23.02 -10.59
C PHE A 180 27.54 -23.78 -11.78
N GLY A 181 28.57 -24.60 -11.55
CA GLY A 181 29.10 -25.50 -12.57
C GLY A 181 29.75 -24.82 -13.79
N LEU A 182 30.05 -23.51 -13.72
CA LEU A 182 30.73 -22.77 -14.81
C LEU A 182 32.26 -22.74 -14.65
N SER A 183 32.84 -23.62 -13.85
CA SER A 183 34.27 -23.56 -13.51
C SER A 183 35.21 -24.20 -14.54
N ASN A 184 34.81 -24.42 -15.80
CA ASN A 184 35.71 -24.99 -16.82
C ASN A 184 35.53 -24.50 -18.27
N LEU A 185 34.87 -23.36 -18.51
CA LEU A 185 34.72 -22.83 -19.90
C LEU A 185 35.71 -21.72 -20.29
N PHE A 186 36.73 -21.46 -19.46
CA PHE A 186 37.89 -20.64 -19.85
C PHE A 186 39.19 -21.34 -19.43
N LYS A 187 39.50 -22.43 -20.12
CA LYS A 187 40.86 -22.94 -20.36
C LYS A 187 40.91 -23.56 -21.74
#